data_AF-C6LNJ7-F1
#
_entry.id   AF-C6LNJ7-F1
#
_cell.length_a   1.000
_cell.length_b   1.000
_cell.length_c   1.000
_cell.angle_alpha   90.00
_cell.angle_beta   90.00
_cell.angle_gamma   90.00
#
_symmetry.space_group_name_H-M   'P 1'
#
loop_
_entity.id
_entity.type
_entity.pdbx_description
1 polymer ?
#
loop_
_entity_poly.entity_id
_entity_poly.type
_entity_poly.pdbx_seq_one_letter_code
_entity_poly.pdbx_strand_id
1 'polypeptide(L)'
;MAEAVNQRLASAEKKIDDLTEIVKHASSEKDKALMHEVLTFLKEHRVRLLEANSRIVAAEARASELEQRNKELERTLEKRDYQIEHLSRNMAGVLDKKVYRY
;
A
#
# COMPACT_ATOMS: atom_id res chain seq x y z
N MET A 1 -7.11 5.14 -0.39
CA MET A 1 -6.51 5.81 0.78
C MET A 1 -5.46 6.83 0.38
N ALA A 2 -4.55 6.51 -0.55
CA ALA A 2 -3.54 7.43 -1.08
C ALA A 2 -4.07 8.82 -1.49
N GLU A 3 -5.25 8.89 -2.12
CA GLU A 3 -5.84 10.15 -2.58
C GLU A 3 -6.28 11.08 -1.42
N ALA A 4 -6.84 10.50 -0.35
CA ALA A 4 -7.19 11.23 0.86
C ALA A 4 -5.96 11.71 1.64
N VAL A 5 -4.86 10.94 1.61
CA VAL A 5 -3.59 11.35 2.22
C VAL A 5 -2.94 12.49 1.42
N ASN A 6 -2.98 12.42 0.09
CA ASN A 6 -2.48 13.49 -0.78
C ASN A 6 -3.26 14.79 -0.61
N GLN A 7 -4.60 14.74 -0.48
CA GLN A 7 -5.40 15.94 -0.20
C GLN A 7 -5.06 16.57 1.15
N ARG A 8 -4.82 15.75 2.19
CA ARG A 8 -4.40 16.24 3.51
C ARG A 8 -3.01 16.88 3.46
N LEU A 9 -2.08 16.30 2.70
CA LEU A 9 -0.76 16.87 2.45
C LEU A 9 -0.85 18.23 1.75
N ALA A 10 -1.64 18.35 0.68
CA ALA A 10 -1.83 19.61 -0.03
C ALA A 10 -2.46 20.71 0.86
N SER A 11 -3.43 20.34 1.72
CA SER A 11 -4.01 21.27 2.68
C SER A 11 -3.00 21.71 3.76
N ALA A 12 -2.13 20.82 4.20
CA ALA A 12 -1.06 21.15 5.14
C ALA A 12 0.00 22.05 4.51
N GLU A 13 0.34 21.84 3.23
CA GLU A 13 1.27 22.70 2.48
C GLU A 13 0.76 24.12 2.39
N LYS A 14 -0.51 24.30 2.02
CA LYS A 14 -1.13 25.62 1.99
C LYS A 14 -1.08 26.33 3.35
N LYS A 15 -1.34 25.61 4.44
CA LYS A 15 -1.25 26.17 5.80
C LYS A 15 0.17 26.58 6.18
N ILE A 16 1.19 25.85 5.73
CA ILE A 16 2.60 26.22 5.95
C ILE A 16 2.94 27.49 5.17
N ASP A 17 2.45 27.62 3.94
CA ASP A 17 2.64 28.82 3.12
C ASP A 17 1.94 30.04 3.74
N ASP A 18 0.67 29.88 4.15
CA ASP A 18 -0.11 30.92 4.85
C ASP A 18 0.59 31.36 6.15
N LEU A 19 1.11 30.42 6.93
CA LEU A 19 1.90 30.72 8.14
C LEU A 19 3.20 31.45 7.78
N THR A 20 3.89 31.04 6.72
CA THR A 20 5.13 31.71 6.26
C THR A 20 4.87 33.16 5.89
N GLU A 21 3.71 33.46 5.30
CA GLU A 21 3.32 34.82 4.93
C GLU A 21 2.98 35.68 6.15
N ILE A 22 2.24 35.15 7.12
CA ILE A 22 1.95 35.83 8.40
C ILE A 22 3.25 36.22 9.13
N VAL A 23 4.26 35.35 9.09
CA VAL A 23 5.55 35.57 9.76
C VAL A 23 6.33 36.75 9.17
N LYS A 24 6.23 37.00 7.86
CA LYS A 24 6.87 38.17 7.23
C LYS A 24 6.36 39.49 7.80
N HIS A 25 5.18 39.49 8.41
CA HIS A 25 4.52 40.66 8.99
C HIS A 25 4.57 40.70 10.53
N ALA A 26 5.32 39.80 11.17
CA ALA A 26 5.45 39.78 12.63
C ALA A 26 6.18 41.02 13.16
N SER A 27 5.57 41.67 14.16
CA SER A 27 5.92 43.01 14.63
C SER A 27 6.96 43.05 15.77
N SER A 28 7.29 41.93 16.42
CA SER A 28 8.35 41.85 17.43
C SER A 28 9.45 40.84 17.06
N GLU A 29 10.70 41.11 17.45
CA GLU A 29 11.82 40.19 17.20
C GLU A 29 11.67 38.83 17.91
N LYS A 30 10.98 38.83 19.06
CA LYS A 30 10.70 37.59 19.80
C LYS A 30 9.69 36.72 19.06
N ASP A 31 8.68 37.34 18.42
CA ASP A 31 7.71 36.63 17.59
C ASP A 31 8.35 36.11 16.31
N LYS A 32 9.26 36.87 15.69
CA LYS A 32 10.04 36.41 14.53
C LYS A 32 10.91 35.19 14.86
N ALA A 33 11.57 35.17 16.01
CA ALA A 33 12.40 34.05 16.44
C ALA A 33 11.57 32.77 16.68
N LEU A 34 10.49 32.87 17.46
CA LEU A 34 9.58 31.76 17.71
C LEU A 34 8.98 31.22 16.41
N MET A 35 8.61 32.11 15.50
CA MET A 35 8.04 31.72 14.21
C MET A 35 9.07 31.06 13.27
N HIS A 36 10.33 31.46 13.32
CA HIS A 36 11.40 30.79 12.59
C HIS A 36 11.58 29.33 13.06
N GLU A 37 11.51 29.08 14.37
CA GLU A 37 11.55 27.73 14.93
C GLU A 37 10.34 26.90 14.46
N VAL A 38 9.13 27.47 14.54
CA VAL A 38 7.90 26.81 14.06
C VAL A 38 7.99 26.47 12.57
N LEU A 39 8.44 27.39 11.72
CA LEU A 39 8.61 27.14 10.29
C LEU A 39 9.64 26.05 10.00
N THR A 40 10.73 26.02 10.75
CA THR A 40 11.78 25.00 10.60
C THR A 40 11.23 23.63 10.99
N PHE A 41 10.55 23.55 12.13
CA PHE A 41 9.87 22.34 12.58
C PHE A 41 8.85 21.82 11.56
N LEU A 42 8.00 22.71 11.03
CA LEU A 42 6.99 22.36 10.02
C LEU A 42 7.61 21.86 8.72
N LYS A 43 8.72 22.46 8.27
CA LYS A 43 9.46 22.00 7.08
C LYS A 43 10.06 20.61 7.27
N GLU A 44 10.70 20.35 8.40
CA GLU A 44 11.24 19.03 8.71
C GLU A 44 10.13 17.98 8.80
N HIS A 45 9.02 18.33 9.44
CA HIS A 45 7.89 17.42 9.58
C HIS A 45 7.22 17.13 8.24
N ARG A 46 7.17 18.13 7.33
CA ARG A 46 6.70 17.94 5.94
C ARG A 46 7.55 16.90 5.19
N VAL A 47 8.87 16.98 5.27
CA VAL A 47 9.76 16.02 4.60
C VAL A 47 9.48 14.61 5.12
N ARG A 48 9.38 14.44 6.44
CA ARG A 48 9.06 13.14 7.05
C ARG A 48 7.68 12.61 6.63
N LEU A 49 6.67 13.47 6.50
CA LEU A 49 5.34 13.07 6.03
C LEU A 49 5.36 12.63 4.57
N LEU A 50 6.11 13.33 3.71
CA LEU A 50 6.26 12.94 2.31
C LEU A 50 6.97 11.58 2.17
N GLU A 51 8.03 11.36 2.95
CA GLU A 51 8.74 10.07 3.00
C GLU A 51 7.86 8.95 3.55
N ALA A 52 7.08 9.21 4.58
CA ALA A 52 6.14 8.23 5.13
C ALA A 52 5.06 7.88 4.10
N ASN A 53 4.50 8.89 3.41
CA ASN A 53 3.48 8.68 2.39
C ASN A 53 4.03 7.88 1.19
N SER A 54 5.24 8.17 0.73
CA SER A 54 5.85 7.41 -0.37
C SER A 54 6.08 5.94 0.00
N ARG A 55 6.47 5.67 1.25
CA ARG A 55 6.58 4.30 1.78
C ARG A 55 5.23 3.59 1.84
N ILE A 56 4.17 4.28 2.25
CA ILE A 56 2.80 3.73 2.27
C ILE A 56 2.36 3.36 0.85
N VAL A 57 2.52 4.27 -0.12
CA VAL A 57 2.16 4.01 -1.53
C VAL A 57 2.93 2.81 -2.09
N ALA A 58 4.23 2.72 -1.80
CA ALA A 58 5.04 1.57 -2.23
C ALA A 58 4.59 0.26 -1.56
N ALA A 59 4.20 0.30 -0.29
CA ALA A 59 3.68 -0.86 0.42
C ALA A 59 2.30 -1.30 -0.12
N GLU A 60 1.40 -0.35 -0.40
CA GLU A 60 0.10 -0.62 -1.04
C GLU A 60 0.27 -1.26 -2.41
N ALA A 61 1.20 -0.77 -3.23
CA ALA A 61 1.49 -1.36 -4.55
C ALA A 61 2.00 -2.82 -4.43
N ARG A 62 2.93 -3.07 -3.50
CA ARG A 62 3.42 -4.43 -3.24
C ARG A 62 2.34 -5.36 -2.70
N ALA A 63 1.45 -4.86 -1.83
CA ALA A 63 0.34 -5.63 -1.31
C ALA A 63 -0.62 -6.04 -2.45
N SER A 64 -0.94 -5.11 -3.35
CA SER A 64 -1.79 -5.40 -4.52
C SER A 64 -1.17 -6.45 -5.45
N GLU A 65 0.13 -6.38 -5.70
CA GLU A 65 0.86 -7.39 -6.49
C GLU A 65 0.80 -8.77 -5.83
N LEU A 66 1.03 -8.85 -4.52
CA LEU A 66 0.95 -10.09 -3.76
C LEU A 66 -0.45 -10.69 -3.74
N GLU A 67 -1.49 -9.85 -3.61
CA GLU A 67 -2.89 -10.29 -3.70
C GLU A 67 -3.20 -10.89 -5.07
N GLN A 68 -2.73 -10.27 -6.15
CA GLN A 68 -2.92 -10.80 -7.50
C GLN A 68 -2.21 -12.15 -7.65
N ARG A 69 -0.96 -12.24 -7.20
CA ARG A 69 -0.18 -13.49 -7.25
C ARG A 69 -0.83 -14.61 -6.43
N ASN A 70 -1.39 -14.31 -5.26
CA ASN A 70 -2.13 -15.29 -4.46
C ASN A 70 -3.35 -15.82 -5.22
N LYS A 71 -4.16 -14.94 -5.84
CA LYS A 71 -5.31 -15.37 -6.66
C LYS A 71 -4.91 -16.26 -7.83
N GLU A 72 -3.78 -15.99 -8.47
CA GLU A 72 -3.25 -16.82 -9.56
C GLU A 72 -2.78 -18.20 -9.06
N LEU A 73 -2.13 -18.23 -7.89
CA LEU A 73 -1.71 -19.48 -7.25
C LEU A 73 -2.91 -20.32 -6.81
N GLU A 74 -3.93 -19.71 -6.21
CA GLU A 74 -5.18 -20.39 -5.82
C GLU A 74 -5.85 -21.05 -7.03
N ARG A 75 -6.02 -20.32 -8.13
CA ARG A 75 -6.56 -20.89 -9.38
C ARG A 75 -5.70 -22.03 -9.93
N THR A 76 -4.38 -21.92 -9.79
CA THR A 76 -3.47 -22.97 -10.23
C THR A 76 -3.63 -24.22 -9.38
N LEU A 77 -3.78 -24.08 -8.06
CA LEU A 77 -4.03 -25.19 -7.14
C LEU A 77 -5.36 -25.86 -7.45
N GLU A 78 -6.45 -25.10 -7.60
CA GLU A 78 -7.77 -25.65 -7.97
C GLU A 78 -7.71 -26.48 -9.27
N LYS A 79 -6.98 -25.98 -10.28
CA LYS A 79 -6.78 -26.71 -11.55
C LYS A 79 -6.00 -28.01 -11.34
N ARG A 80 -5.00 -28.01 -10.45
CA ARG A 80 -4.20 -29.20 -10.15
C ARG A 80 -5.00 -30.22 -9.35
N ASP A 81 -5.78 -29.78 -8.37
CA ASP A 81 -6.67 -30.64 -7.59
C ASP A 81 -7.67 -31.34 -8.51
N TYR A 82 -8.31 -30.59 -9.42
CA TYR A 82 -9.19 -31.17 -10.43
C TYR A 82 -8.49 -32.23 -11.30
N GLN A 83 -7.26 -31.95 -11.76
CA GLN A 83 -6.47 -32.92 -12.54
C GLN A 83 -6.16 -34.19 -11.74
N ILE A 84 -5.78 -34.05 -10.47
CA ILE A 84 -5.48 -35.17 -9.58
C ILE A 84 -6.73 -36.02 -9.35
N GLU A 85 -7.88 -35.40 -9.07
CA GLU A 85 -9.14 -36.11 -8.90
C GLU A 85 -9.55 -36.88 -10.15
N HIS A 86 -9.41 -36.27 -11.33
CA HIS A 86 -9.78 -36.92 -12.59
C HIS A 86 -8.84 -38.09 -12.90
N LEU A 87 -7.54 -37.94 -12.67
CA LEU A 87 -6.57 -39.03 -12.85
C LEU A 87 -6.84 -40.17 -11.86
N SER A 88 -7.14 -39.84 -10.59
CA SER A 88 -7.46 -40.83 -9.56
C SER A 88 -8.71 -41.63 -9.91
N ARG A 89 -9.78 -40.96 -10.39
CA ARG A 89 -10.99 -41.63 -10.89
C ARG A 89 -10.73 -42.55 -12.07
N ASN A 90 -9.94 -42.08 -13.05
CA ASN A 90 -9.54 -42.90 -14.20
C ASN A 90 -8.74 -44.14 -13.77
N MET A 91 -7.80 -43.97 -12.85
CA MET A 91 -6.96 -45.04 -12.32
C MET A 91 -7.80 -46.09 -11.61
N ALA A 92 -8.75 -45.67 -10.75
CA ALA A 92 -9.68 -46.57 -10.08
C ALA A 92 -10.51 -47.38 -11.10
N GLY A 93 -11.08 -46.71 -12.11
CA GLY A 93 -11.85 -47.41 -13.15
C GLY A 93 -11.02 -48.39 -14.00
N VAL A 94 -9.73 -48.12 -14.21
CA VAL A 94 -8.81 -49.06 -14.89
C VAL A 94 -8.51 -50.26 -13.99
N LEU A 95 -8.28 -50.04 -12.70
CA LEU A 95 -8.04 -51.11 -11.74
C LEU A 95 -9.26 -52.02 -11.60
N ASP A 96 -10.46 -51.46 -11.42
CA ASP A 96 -11.71 -52.24 -11.36
C ASP A 96 -11.90 -53.13 -12.59
N LYS A 97 -11.72 -52.56 -13.80
CA LYS A 97 -11.82 -53.33 -15.05
C LYS A 97 -10.79 -54.44 -15.18
N LYS A 98 -9.62 -54.32 -14.54
CA LYS A 98 -8.60 -55.38 -14.51
C LYS A 98 -8.94 -56.45 -13.49
N VAL A 99 -9.51 -56.08 -12.34
CA VAL A 99 -9.91 -57.01 -11.27
C VAL A 99 -11.07 -57.91 -11.72
N TYR A 100 -12.06 -57.36 -12.43
CA TYR A 100 -13.24 -58.12 -12.89
C TYR A 100 -13.06 -58.81 -14.27
N ARG A 101 -11.85 -58.84 -14.82
CA ARG A 101 -11.53 -59.53 -16.10
C ARG A 101 -10.92 -60.92 -15.93
N TYR A 102 -10.74 -61.38 -14.69
CA TYR A 102 -10.46 -62.76 -14.31
C TYR A 102 -11.69 -63.36 -13.64
#